data_AF-A0A3S5JJR8-F1
#
_entry.id   AF-A0A3S5JJR8-F1
#
_cell.length_a   1.000
_cell.length_b   1.000
_cell.length_c   1.000
_cell.angle_alpha   90.00
_cell.angle_beta   90.00
_cell.angle_gamma   90.00
#
_symmetry.space_group_name_H-M   'P 1'
#
loop_
_entity.id
_entity.type
_entity.pdbx_description
1 polymer ?
#
loop_
_entity_poly.entity_id
_entity_poly.type
_entity_poly.pdbx_seq_one_letter_code
_entity_poly.pdbx_strand_id
1 'polypeptide(L)' 'MEPVKDAITTVSTWLKTVTEFGITVILALVVIELLFPGFTGIVENIGAIVAQFSSEGLVGLIALLLFLLLFRQQ' A
#
# COMPACT_ATOMS: atom_id res chain seq x y z
N MET A 1 -15.97 10.95 27.38
CA MET A 1 -14.97 10.74 26.30
C MET A 1 -14.48 9.29 26.21
N GLU A 2 -14.57 8.49 27.28
CA GLU A 2 -14.24 7.06 27.29
C GLU A 2 -14.95 6.20 26.22
N PRO A 3 -16.28 6.30 26.00
CA PRO A 3 -16.96 5.41 25.04
C PRO A 3 -16.53 5.63 23.58
N VAL A 4 -16.10 6.85 23.23
CA VAL A 4 -15.58 7.15 21.89
C VAL A 4 -14.20 6.53 21.70
N LYS A 5 -13.35 6.58 22.74
CA LYS A 5 -12.02 5.97 22.72
C LYS A 5 -12.10 4.44 22.60
N ASP A 6 -13.06 3.83 23.30
CA ASP A 6 -13.29 2.39 23.23
C ASP A 6 -13.78 1.98 21.84
N ALA A 7 -14.75 2.71 21.28
CA ALA A 7 -15.23 2.45 19.91
C ALA A 7 -14.11 2.58 18.86
N ILE A 8 -13.28 3.62 18.94
CA ILE A 8 -12.13 3.80 18.04
C ILE A 8 -11.14 2.64 18.19
N THR A 9 -10.89 2.18 19.41
CA THR A 9 -9.98 1.06 19.68
C THR A 9 -10.52 -0.23 19.08
N THR A 10 -11.80 -0.54 19.29
CA THR A 10 -12.45 -1.72 18.72
C THR A 10 -12.41 -1.71 17.19
N VAL A 11 -12.75 -0.58 16.56
CA VAL A 11 -12.68 -0.44 15.09
C VAL A 11 -11.24 -0.62 14.60
N SER A 12 -10.27 -0.01 15.27
CA SER A 12 -8.86 -0.14 14.91
C SER A 12 -8.36 -1.58 15.00
N THR A 13 -8.77 -2.32 16.05
CA THR A 13 -8.45 -3.74 16.20
C THR A 13 -9.05 -4.57 15.07
N TRP A 14 -10.33 -4.37 14.75
CA TRP A 14 -10.98 -5.08 13.65
C TRP A 14 -10.33 -4.78 12.29
N LEU A 15 -10.03 -3.52 12.01
CA LEU A 15 -9.33 -3.13 10.78
C LEU A 15 -7.97 -3.80 10.68
N LYS A 16 -7.22 -3.84 11.79
CA LYS A 16 -5.93 -4.54 11.84
C LYS A 16 -6.10 -6.03 11.53
N THR A 17 -7.02 -6.71 12.19
CA THR A 17 -7.28 -8.14 11.97
C THR A 17 -7.69 -8.44 10.53
N VAL A 18 -8.59 -7.65 9.95
CA VAL A 18 -9.02 -7.81 8.55
C VAL A 18 -7.85 -7.57 7.59
N THR A 19 -7.00 -6.58 7.87
CA THR A 19 -5.82 -6.28 7.06
C THR A 19 -4.81 -7.43 7.10
N GLU A 20 -4.50 -7.93 8.29
CA GLU A 20 -3.57 -9.07 8.48
C GLU A 20 -4.06 -10.33 7.77
N PHE A 21 -5.36 -10.61 7.88
CA PHE A 21 -6.00 -11.72 7.15
C PHE A 21 -5.93 -11.50 5.63
N GLY A 22 -6.27 -10.30 5.15
CA GLY A 22 -6.22 -9.94 3.74
C GLY A 22 -4.81 -10.09 3.14
N ILE A 23 -3.77 -9.65 3.86
CA ILE A 23 -2.38 -9.81 3.43
C ILE A 23 -2.03 -11.29 3.31
N THR A 24 -2.42 -12.10 4.29
CA THR A 24 -2.17 -13.56 4.26
C THR A 24 -2.85 -14.22 3.05
N VAL A 25 -4.08 -13.85 2.75
CA VAL A 25 -4.81 -14.34 1.57
C VAL A 25 -4.13 -13.88 0.28
N ILE A 26 -3.73 -12.61 0.17
CA ILE A 26 -3.02 -12.08 -1.01
C ILE A 26 -1.73 -12.88 -1.24
N LEU A 27 -0.94 -13.15 -0.20
CA LEU A 27 0.29 -13.94 -0.31
C LEU A 27 0.00 -15.36 -0.81
N ALA A 28 -1.04 -16.02 -0.30
CA ALA A 28 -1.45 -17.33 -0.79
C ALA A 28 -1.85 -17.30 -2.27
N LEU A 29 -2.61 -16.29 -2.70
CA LEU A 29 -3.00 -16.11 -4.10
C LEU A 29 -1.79 -15.84 -5.01
N VAL A 30 -0.79 -15.11 -4.53
CA VAL A 30 0.48 -14.91 -5.27
C VAL A 30 1.19 -16.24 -5.48
N VAL A 31 1.28 -17.10 -4.46
CA VAL A 31 1.87 -18.44 -4.61
C VAL A 31 1.10 -19.27 -5.63
N ILE A 32 -0.25 -19.24 -5.58
CA ILE A 32 -1.09 -19.95 -6.56
C ILE A 32 -0.83 -19.44 -7.98
N GLU A 33 -0.76 -18.12 -8.16
CA GLU A 33 -0.53 -17.53 -9.49
C GLU A 33 0.88 -17.80 -10.04
N LEU A 34 1.88 -17.95 -9.18
CA LEU A 34 3.22 -18.39 -9.62
C LEU A 34 3.21 -19.82 -10.17
N LEU A 35 2.38 -20.70 -9.60
CA LEU A 35 2.23 -22.08 -10.06
C LEU A 35 1.31 -22.18 -11.29
N PHE A 36 0.31 -21.31 -11.36
CA PHE A 36 -0.69 -21.25 -12.42
C PHE A 36 -0.83 -19.81 -12.95
N PRO A 37 0.04 -19.39 -13.89
CA PRO A 37 0.05 -18.02 -14.39
C PRO A 37 -1.31 -17.58 -14.95
N GLY A 38 -1.82 -16.43 -14.51
CA GLY A 38 -3.09 -15.83 -14.96
C GLY A 38 -4.34 -16.41 -14.31
N PHE A 39 -4.22 -17.27 -13.29
CA PHE A 39 -5.38 -17.88 -12.63
C PHE A 39 -6.15 -16.91 -11.73
N THR A 40 -5.47 -15.96 -11.07
CA THR A 40 -6.09 -15.03 -10.12
C THR A 40 -5.99 -13.57 -10.57
N GLY A 41 -5.00 -13.21 -11.40
CA GLY A 41 -4.70 -11.84 -11.79
C GLY A 41 -4.14 -10.99 -10.65
N ILE A 42 -3.73 -11.59 -9.52
CA ILE A 42 -3.28 -10.86 -8.33
C ILE A 42 -1.94 -10.16 -8.58
N VAL A 43 -1.03 -10.77 -9.33
CA VAL A 43 0.28 -10.20 -9.67
C VAL A 43 0.12 -8.98 -10.59
N GLU A 44 -0.80 -9.05 -11.57
CA GLU A 44 -1.13 -7.91 -12.44
C GLU A 44 -1.74 -6.75 -11.64
N ASN A 45 -2.69 -7.04 -10.76
CA ASN A 45 -3.32 -6.05 -9.89
C ASN A 45 -2.30 -5.38 -8.95
N ILE A 46 -1.39 -6.17 -8.34
CA ILE A 46 -0.29 -5.62 -7.53
C ILE A 46 0.62 -4.75 -8.39
N GLY A 47 0.98 -5.20 -9.59
CA GLY A 47 1.79 -4.43 -10.55
C GLY A 47 1.15 -3.09 -10.90
N ALA A 48 -0.16 -3.05 -11.13
CA ALA A 48 -0.90 -1.81 -11.40
C ALA A 48 -0.88 -0.85 -10.20
N ILE A 49 -1.04 -1.35 -8.97
CA ILE A 49 -0.94 -0.54 -7.76
C ILE A 49 0.47 0.04 -7.59
N VAL A 50 1.51 -0.79 -7.78
CA VAL A 50 2.91 -0.34 -7.70
C VAL A 50 3.23 0.68 -8.80
N ALA A 51 2.69 0.49 -10.01
CA ALA A 51 2.86 1.43 -11.11
C ALA A 51 2.26 2.82 -10.82
N GLN A 52 1.14 2.89 -10.09
CA GLN A 52 0.59 4.18 -9.64
C GLN A 52 1.53 4.91 -8.68
N PHE A 53 2.25 4.16 -7.82
CA PHE A 53 3.27 4.76 -6.96
C PHE A 53 4.53 5.17 -7.72
N SER A 54 4.86 4.55 -8.86
CA SER A 54 6.03 4.94 -9.65
C SER A 54 5.76 6.14 -10.57
N SER A 55 4.55 6.22 -11.15
CA SER A 55 4.13 7.37 -11.96
C SER A 55 4.06 8.65 -11.12
N GLU A 56 3.48 8.57 -9.93
CA GLU A 56 3.40 9.70 -8.99
C GLU A 56 4.67 9.85 -8.13
N GLY A 57 5.41 8.77 -7.91
CA GLY A 57 6.65 8.77 -7.12
C GLY A 57 7.80 9.51 -7.81
N LEU A 58 7.87 9.46 -9.14
CA LEU A 58 8.81 10.29 -9.90
C LEU A 58 8.50 11.79 -9.71
N VAL A 59 7.21 12.16 -9.68
CA VAL A 59 6.79 13.54 -9.40
C VAL A 59 7.20 13.96 -7.98
N GLY A 60 7.02 13.08 -6.99
CA GLY A 60 7.49 13.33 -5.62
C GLY A 60 9.01 13.47 -5.52
N LEU A 61 9.77 12.66 -6.24
CA LEU A 61 11.24 12.75 -6.28
C LEU A 61 11.70 14.05 -6.95
N ILE A 62 11.04 14.46 -8.04
CA ILE A 62 11.28 15.75 -8.71
C ILE A 62 10.98 16.91 -7.77
N ALA A 63 9.84 16.88 -7.07
CA ALA A 63 9.48 17.92 -6.11
C ALA A 63 10.52 18.05 -4.98
N LEU A 64 11.04 16.92 -4.48
CA LEU A 64 12.11 16.90 -3.47
C LEU A 64 13.42 17.48 -4.01
N LEU A 65 13.81 17.14 -5.25
CA LEU A 65 15.01 17.68 -5.89
C LEU A 65 14.92 19.19 -6.12
N LEU A 66 13.76 19.68 -6.58
CA LEU A 66 13.51 21.11 -6.75
C LEU A 66 13.59 21.84 -5.41
N PHE A 67 13.01 21.27 -4.36
CA PHE A 67 13.11 21.80 -3.00
C PHE A 67 14.58 21.89 -2.53
N LEU A 68 15.37 20.83 -2.71
CA LEU A 68 16.79 20.83 -2.36
C LEU A 68 17.59 21.84 -3.15
N LEU A 69 17.32 22.01 -4.45
CA LEU A 69 18.01 22.99 -5.30
C LEU A 69 17.71 24.43 -4.88
N LEU A 70 16.45 24.73 -4.56
CA LEU A 70 16.05 26.04 -4.03
C LEU A 70 16.70 26.32 -2.67
N PHE A 71 16.78 25.31 -1.80
CA PHE A 71 17.39 25.45 -0.48
C PHE A 71 18.91 25.64 -0.55
N ARG A 72 19.57 25.11 -1.59
CA ARG A 72 21.03 25.22 -1.77
C ARG A 72 21.49 26.54 -2.41
N GLN A 73 20.56 27.34 -2.92
CA GLN A 73 20.83 28.66 -3.51
C GLN A 73 20.65 29.82 -2.51
N GLN A 74 20.19 29.52 -1.29
CA GLN A 74 20.22 30.40 -0.12
C GLN A 74 21.49 30.12 0.70
#